data_AF-A0A954TDC6-F1
#
_entry.id   AF-A0A954TDC6-F1
#
_cell.length_a   1.000
_cell.length_b   1.000
_cell.length_c   1.000
_cell.angle_alpha   90.00
_cell.angle_beta   90.00
_cell.angle_gamma   90.00
#
_symmetry.space_group_name_H-M   'P 1'
#
loop_
_entity.id
_entity.type
_entity.pdbx_description
1 polymer ?
#
loop_
_entity_poly.entity_id
_entity_poly.type
_entity_poly.pdbx_seq_one_letter_code
_entity_poly.pdbx_strand_id
1 'polypeptide(L)'
;MTPTQARYLAFIQKYIDLHGIAPSEKEISDAMCVMPPSVNQMIKSLEKLGFISRSPGVARSIRIILPTELVPKWKRGGEIVISEATKKLPKRSLQPAMPLCTFEARLYDGPFGDEYRKRLCIRYVEIRTDQTLSDLHSILFEAFGMRVDAEYEFNIGGKSRFAKESKCFGLPEFQAKRKEFLGRSESYAGNAETTQICDLGLKQGQVFGYCFDFEHDWYYFLWFTKIENATETVEYPRVTRRQGKAPPQKSSGGDSSRN
;
A
#
# COMPACT_ATOMS: atom_id res chain seq x y z
N MET A 1 -0.02 -7.31 -18.37
CA MET A 1 1.26 -6.62 -18.12
C MET A 1 1.17 -5.22 -18.69
N THR A 2 1.45 -4.19 -17.90
CA THR A 2 1.46 -2.79 -18.36
C THR A 2 2.81 -2.42 -19.00
N PRO A 3 2.90 -1.34 -19.79
CA PRO A 3 4.17 -0.89 -20.37
C PRO A 3 5.25 -0.57 -19.33
N THR A 4 4.87 0.01 -18.19
CA THR A 4 5.80 0.29 -17.08
C THR A 4 6.31 -0.99 -16.44
N GLN A 5 5.43 -1.95 -16.16
CA GLN A 5 5.84 -3.26 -15.63
C GLN A 5 6.79 -3.99 -16.58
N ALA A 6 6.47 -3.97 -17.88
CA ALA A 6 7.33 -4.48 -18.95
C ALA A 6 8.72 -3.84 -18.91
N ARG A 7 8.80 -2.52 -18.67
CA ARG A 7 10.07 -1.79 -18.57
C ARG A 7 10.93 -2.29 -17.42
N TYR A 8 10.32 -2.47 -16.25
CA TYR A 8 11.01 -2.96 -15.05
C TYR A 8 11.51 -4.38 -15.25
N LEU A 9 10.67 -5.29 -15.75
CA LEU A 9 11.07 -6.66 -16.05
C LEU A 9 12.21 -6.72 -17.06
N ALA A 10 12.13 -5.92 -18.13
CA ALA A 10 13.16 -5.82 -19.15
C ALA A 10 14.51 -5.34 -18.58
N PHE A 11 14.48 -4.34 -17.70
CA PHE A 11 15.68 -3.84 -17.03
C PHE A 11 16.28 -4.88 -16.09
N ILE A 12 15.46 -5.49 -15.23
CA ILE A 12 15.89 -6.50 -14.26
C ILE A 12 16.54 -7.68 -14.99
N GLN A 13 15.91 -8.17 -16.06
CA GLN A 13 16.47 -9.25 -16.88
C GLN A 13 17.81 -8.85 -17.49
N LYS A 14 17.88 -7.69 -18.14
CA LYS A 14 19.13 -7.18 -18.73
C LYS A 14 20.23 -7.05 -17.67
N TYR A 15 19.91 -6.54 -16.50
CA TYR A 15 20.88 -6.36 -15.42
C TYR A 15 21.42 -7.71 -14.95
N ILE A 16 20.54 -8.71 -14.77
CA ILE A 16 20.94 -10.07 -14.44
C ILE A 16 21.81 -10.68 -15.55
N ASP A 17 21.45 -10.50 -16.81
CA ASP A 17 22.22 -11.02 -17.95
C ASP A 17 23.63 -10.39 -18.02
N LEU A 18 23.76 -9.11 -17.66
CA LEU A 18 25.02 -8.37 -17.70
C LEU A 18 25.91 -8.60 -16.46
N HIS A 19 25.31 -8.69 -15.27
CA HIS A 19 26.03 -8.67 -14.00
C HIS A 19 25.96 -10.00 -13.23
N GLY A 20 25.13 -10.95 -13.66
CA GLY A 20 24.93 -12.25 -12.99
C GLY A 20 24.19 -12.17 -11.65
N ILE A 21 23.77 -10.98 -11.22
CA ILE A 21 23.09 -10.72 -9.95
C ILE A 21 21.89 -9.80 -10.19
N ALA A 22 20.85 -9.93 -9.35
CA ALA A 22 19.71 -9.04 -9.42
C ALA A 22 20.08 -7.60 -9.01
N PRO A 23 19.47 -6.58 -9.63
CA PRO A 23 19.70 -5.20 -9.27
C PRO A 23 19.14 -4.89 -7.87
N SER A 24 19.78 -3.94 -7.21
CA SER A 24 19.29 -3.27 -6.01
C SER A 24 18.19 -2.27 -6.34
N GLU A 25 17.41 -1.90 -5.33
CA GLU A 25 16.36 -0.89 -5.46
C GLU A 25 16.90 0.44 -6.00
N LYS A 26 18.10 0.85 -5.55
CA LYS A 26 18.78 2.06 -6.02
C LYS A 26 19.13 1.99 -7.52
N GLU A 27 19.72 0.88 -7.98
CA GLU A 27 20.08 0.70 -9.40
C GLU A 27 18.83 0.75 -10.30
N ILE A 28 17.70 0.21 -9.82
CA ILE A 28 16.42 0.30 -10.54
C ILE A 28 15.89 1.75 -10.51
N SER A 29 16.00 2.43 -9.36
CA SER A 29 15.62 3.84 -9.18
C SER A 29 16.33 4.72 -10.20
N ASP A 30 17.65 4.57 -10.31
CA ASP A 30 18.52 5.32 -11.21
C ASP A 30 18.15 5.05 -12.68
N ALA A 31 17.96 3.77 -13.04
CA ALA A 31 17.61 3.37 -14.41
C ALA A 31 16.20 3.80 -14.86
N MET A 32 15.26 3.90 -13.92
CA MET A 32 13.88 4.28 -14.18
C MET A 32 13.63 5.78 -13.96
N CYS A 33 14.59 6.50 -13.37
CA CYS A 33 14.47 7.91 -12.96
C CYS A 33 13.25 8.14 -12.05
N VAL A 34 13.03 7.23 -11.10
CA VAL A 34 11.97 7.34 -10.08
C VAL A 34 12.57 7.35 -8.67
N MET A 35 11.75 7.59 -7.65
CA MET A 35 12.17 7.51 -6.25
C MET A 35 12.17 6.05 -5.74
N PRO A 36 13.04 5.70 -4.77
CA PRO A 36 13.10 4.32 -4.24
C PRO A 36 11.75 3.76 -3.77
N PRO A 37 10.90 4.49 -3.02
CA PRO A 37 9.58 3.98 -2.62
C PRO A 37 8.71 3.53 -3.80
N SER A 38 8.76 4.24 -4.94
CA SER A 38 8.04 3.88 -6.16
C SER A 38 8.59 2.60 -6.80
N VAL A 39 9.91 2.37 -6.70
CA VAL A 39 10.51 1.09 -7.10
C VAL A 39 9.99 -0.03 -6.22
N ASN A 40 10.00 0.15 -4.90
CA ASN A 40 9.52 -0.87 -3.97
C ASN A 40 8.07 -1.26 -4.26
N GLN A 41 7.19 -0.27 -4.45
CA GLN A 41 5.79 -0.49 -4.85
C GLN A 41 5.69 -1.25 -6.17
N MET A 42 6.47 -0.89 -7.19
CA MET A 42 6.48 -1.61 -8.47
C MET A 42 6.98 -3.06 -8.32
N ILE A 43 8.02 -3.31 -7.53
CA ILE A 43 8.53 -4.66 -7.26
C ILE A 43 7.47 -5.49 -6.52
N LYS A 44 6.79 -4.93 -5.50
CA LYS A 44 5.65 -5.58 -4.83
C LYS A 44 4.53 -5.92 -5.82
N SER A 45 4.23 -5.02 -6.75
CA SER A 45 3.23 -5.25 -7.81
C SER A 45 3.62 -6.39 -8.76
N LEU A 46 4.87 -6.41 -9.24
CA LEU A 46 5.38 -7.48 -10.10
C LEU A 46 5.39 -8.85 -9.39
N GLU A 47 5.71 -8.87 -8.10
CA GLU A 47 5.68 -10.07 -7.26
C GLU A 47 4.24 -10.59 -7.08
N LYS A 48 3.29 -9.70 -6.73
CA LYS A 48 1.87 -10.03 -6.60
C LYS A 48 1.26 -10.57 -7.89
N LEU A 49 1.71 -10.08 -9.04
CA LEU A 49 1.29 -10.57 -10.35
C LEU A 49 1.95 -11.89 -10.76
N GLY A 50 2.91 -12.40 -9.98
CA GLY A 50 3.64 -13.63 -10.24
C GLY A 50 4.67 -13.49 -11.37
N PHE A 51 5.07 -12.26 -11.70
CA PHE A 51 6.08 -12.00 -12.73
C PHE A 51 7.50 -12.18 -12.20
N ILE A 52 7.68 -11.90 -10.91
CA ILE A 52 8.93 -12.10 -10.18
C ILE A 52 8.64 -12.77 -8.83
N SER A 53 9.70 -13.29 -8.19
CA SER A 53 9.71 -13.68 -6.78
C SER A 53 10.94 -13.09 -6.11
N ARG A 54 10.85 -12.76 -4.83
CA ARG A 54 11.98 -12.33 -4.01
C ARG A 54 11.89 -12.90 -2.60
N SER A 55 12.99 -12.79 -1.86
CA SER A 55 13.01 -13.03 -0.43
C SER A 55 12.90 -11.68 0.30
N PRO A 56 11.86 -11.44 1.11
CA PRO A 56 11.71 -10.20 1.86
C PRO A 56 12.95 -9.88 2.70
N GLY A 57 13.37 -8.62 2.71
CA GLY A 57 14.53 -8.16 3.47
C GLY A 57 15.90 -8.62 2.94
N VAL A 58 15.96 -9.46 1.92
CA VAL A 58 17.21 -9.94 1.32
C VAL A 58 17.50 -9.14 0.04
N ALA A 59 18.57 -8.34 0.08
CA ALA A 59 19.04 -7.62 -1.10
C ALA A 59 19.38 -8.58 -2.25
N ARG A 60 19.10 -8.17 -3.49
CA ARG A 60 19.42 -8.92 -4.72
C ARG A 60 18.80 -10.32 -4.80
N SER A 61 17.65 -10.54 -4.15
CA SER A 61 16.91 -11.81 -4.17
C SER A 61 15.87 -11.93 -5.30
N ILE A 62 15.70 -10.89 -6.12
CA ILE A 62 14.71 -10.86 -7.20
C ILE A 62 15.04 -11.92 -8.26
N ARG A 63 14.07 -12.76 -8.59
CA ARG A 63 14.10 -13.74 -9.68
C ARG A 63 12.89 -13.55 -10.58
N ILE A 64 13.10 -13.57 -11.89
CA ILE A 64 12.01 -13.50 -12.86
C ILE A 64 11.42 -14.92 -13.02
N ILE A 65 10.10 -15.04 -12.84
CA ILE A 65 9.37 -16.32 -13.00
C ILE A 65 8.81 -16.44 -14.43
N LEU A 66 8.60 -15.31 -15.11
CA LEU A 66 8.11 -15.29 -16.49
C LEU A 66 9.03 -16.09 -17.43
N PRO A 67 8.47 -16.90 -18.35
CA PRO A 67 9.22 -17.47 -19.45
C PRO A 67 9.97 -16.38 -20.21
N THR A 68 11.26 -16.60 -20.50
CA THR A 68 12.17 -15.61 -21.13
C THR A 68 11.61 -15.04 -22.44
N GLU A 69 10.79 -15.81 -23.16
CA GLU A 69 10.12 -15.40 -24.40
C GLU A 69 9.08 -14.28 -24.22
N LEU A 70 8.56 -14.13 -22.99
CA LEU A 70 7.55 -13.14 -22.61
C LEU A 70 8.16 -11.92 -21.92
N VAL A 71 9.44 -11.95 -21.60
CA VAL A 71 10.15 -10.79 -21.04
C VAL A 71 10.52 -9.85 -22.18
N PRO A 72 10.00 -8.62 -22.21
CA PRO A 72 10.33 -7.68 -23.27
C PRO A 72 11.83 -7.34 -23.26
N LYS A 73 12.45 -7.20 -24.44
CA LYS A 73 13.89 -6.89 -24.53
C LYS A 73 14.13 -5.39 -24.32
N TRP A 74 15.10 -5.07 -23.47
CA TRP A 74 15.54 -3.70 -23.21
C TRP A 74 16.42 -3.18 -24.36
N LYS A 75 16.03 -2.09 -25.03
CA LYS A 75 16.87 -1.42 -26.04
C LYS A 75 17.73 -0.30 -25.44
N ARG A 76 18.80 0.05 -26.17
CA ARG A 76 19.59 1.27 -25.89
C ARG A 76 18.67 2.48 -25.95
N GLY A 77 18.67 3.32 -24.91
CA GLY A 77 17.76 4.46 -24.76
C GLY A 77 16.52 4.23 -23.85
N GLY A 78 16.30 3.02 -23.33
CA GLY A 78 15.19 2.73 -22.42
C GLY A 78 13.86 2.40 -23.10
N GLU A 79 13.85 2.30 -24.42
CA GLU A 79 12.72 1.78 -25.20
C GLU A 79 12.61 0.25 -25.07
N ILE A 80 11.38 -0.25 -25.15
CA ILE A 80 11.07 -1.68 -25.01
C ILE A 80 10.45 -2.16 -26.31
N VAL A 81 10.86 -3.34 -26.79
CA VAL A 81 10.14 -4.03 -27.87
C VAL A 81 9.14 -5.00 -27.27
N ILE A 82 7.86 -4.64 -27.32
CA ILE A 82 6.74 -5.51 -26.95
C ILE A 82 6.52 -6.49 -28.11
N SER A 83 6.84 -7.76 -27.92
CA SER A 83 6.65 -8.80 -28.96
C SER A 83 5.17 -9.18 -29.10
N GLU A 84 4.77 -9.72 -30.25
CA GLU A 84 3.39 -10.22 -30.47
C GLU A 84 2.99 -11.33 -29.48
N ALA A 85 3.95 -12.10 -28.97
CA ALA A 85 3.73 -13.09 -27.90
C ALA A 85 3.32 -12.44 -26.57
N THR A 86 3.86 -11.26 -26.24
CA THR A 86 3.45 -10.49 -25.04
C THR A 86 2.06 -9.86 -25.18
N LYS A 87 1.57 -9.63 -26.41
CA LYS A 87 0.17 -9.24 -26.69
C LYS A 87 -0.81 -10.43 -26.60
N LYS A 88 -0.32 -11.66 -26.83
CA LYS A 88 -1.10 -12.91 -26.84
C LYS A 88 -1.14 -13.65 -25.50
N LEU A 89 -0.49 -13.14 -24.46
CA LEU A 89 -0.68 -13.70 -23.11
C LEU A 89 -2.19 -13.66 -22.81
N PRO A 90 -2.84 -14.78 -22.44
CA PRO A 90 -4.24 -14.74 -22.07
C PRO A 90 -4.39 -13.65 -21.00
N LYS A 91 -5.23 -12.65 -21.26
CA LYS A 91 -5.81 -11.83 -20.18
C LYS A 91 -6.38 -12.86 -19.23
N ARG A 92 -5.71 -13.05 -18.09
CA ARG A 92 -5.95 -14.17 -17.17
C ARG A 92 -7.46 -14.28 -16.97
N SER A 93 -7.99 -15.45 -17.32
CA SER A 93 -9.39 -15.87 -17.33
C SER A 93 -10.24 -15.21 -16.24
N LEU A 94 -11.47 -14.81 -16.60
CA LEU A 94 -12.56 -14.39 -15.70
C LEU A 94 -12.28 -14.84 -14.26
N GLN A 95 -11.70 -13.94 -13.46
CA GLN A 95 -11.66 -14.18 -12.03
C GLN A 95 -13.12 -14.19 -11.58
N PRO A 96 -13.53 -15.07 -10.64
CA PRO A 96 -14.85 -14.94 -10.04
C PRO A 96 -15.04 -13.48 -9.61
N ALA A 97 -16.23 -12.93 -9.83
CA ALA A 97 -16.51 -11.52 -9.57
C ALA A 97 -15.97 -11.14 -8.18
N MET A 98 -14.83 -10.43 -8.17
CA MET A 98 -14.06 -10.26 -6.94
C MET A 98 -14.82 -9.27 -6.07
N PRO A 99 -15.21 -9.63 -4.84
CA PRO A 99 -15.96 -8.70 -4.01
C PRO A 99 -15.16 -7.41 -3.77
N LEU A 100 -15.87 -6.30 -3.85
CA LEU A 100 -15.35 -4.95 -3.73
C LEU A 100 -15.98 -4.29 -2.51
N CYS A 101 -15.16 -3.90 -1.54
CA CYS A 101 -15.60 -3.17 -0.37
C CYS A 101 -15.45 -1.67 -0.57
N THR A 102 -16.42 -0.88 -0.11
CA THR A 102 -16.32 0.57 0.02
C THR A 102 -16.19 0.94 1.50
N PHE A 103 -15.09 1.61 1.84
CA PHE A 103 -14.88 2.20 3.15
C PHE A 103 -15.07 3.70 3.11
N GLU A 104 -15.84 4.22 4.07
CA GLU A 104 -15.86 5.63 4.40
C GLU A 104 -14.84 5.86 5.53
N ALA A 105 -13.69 6.42 5.18
CA ALA A 105 -12.62 6.76 6.12
C ALA A 105 -12.80 8.20 6.59
N ARG A 106 -12.99 8.40 7.90
CA ARG A 106 -13.09 9.71 8.52
C ARG A 106 -11.88 9.96 9.39
N LEU A 107 -11.25 11.12 9.22
CA LEU A 107 -10.27 11.61 10.17
C LEU A 107 -11.00 11.93 11.49
N TYR A 108 -10.52 11.35 12.58
CA TYR A 108 -11.11 11.49 13.91
C TYR A 108 -10.23 12.34 14.83
N ASP A 109 -8.93 12.05 14.89
CA ASP A 109 -8.00 12.73 15.79
C ASP A 109 -6.58 12.80 15.19
N GLY A 110 -5.75 13.68 15.75
CA GLY A 110 -4.37 13.88 15.32
C GLY A 110 -3.82 15.27 15.69
N PRO A 111 -2.59 15.60 15.23
CA PRO A 111 -1.82 16.77 15.64
C PRO A 111 -2.24 18.06 14.88
N PHE A 112 -3.55 18.32 14.81
CA PHE A 112 -4.12 19.48 14.13
C PHE A 112 -4.94 20.35 15.08
N GLY A 113 -5.07 21.64 14.75
CA GLY A 113 -5.78 22.61 15.57
C GLY A 113 -7.29 22.34 15.66
N ASP A 114 -7.93 22.87 16.71
CA ASP A 114 -9.37 22.69 16.99
C ASP A 114 -10.28 23.15 15.83
N GLU A 115 -9.81 24.07 14.98
CA GLU A 115 -10.50 24.52 13.78
C GLU A 115 -10.73 23.41 12.75
N TYR A 116 -9.90 22.35 12.78
CA TYR A 116 -10.06 21.16 11.94
C TYR A 116 -10.89 20.06 12.63
N ARG A 117 -10.93 20.01 13.98
CA ARG A 117 -11.74 19.03 14.72
C ARG A 117 -13.23 19.14 14.43
N LYS A 118 -13.73 20.36 14.15
CA LYS A 118 -15.14 20.59 13.78
C LYS A 118 -15.42 20.40 12.30
N ARG A 119 -14.39 20.18 11.47
CA ARG A 119 -14.52 20.00 10.02
C ARG A 119 -14.53 18.51 9.69
N LEU A 120 -15.51 18.10 8.90
CA LEU A 120 -15.52 16.75 8.35
C LEU A 120 -14.38 16.61 7.34
N CYS A 121 -13.50 15.63 7.54
CA CYS A 121 -12.53 15.21 6.53
C CYS A 121 -12.70 13.71 6.25
N ILE A 122 -13.31 13.40 5.11
CA ILE A 122 -13.78 12.06 4.76
C ILE A 122 -13.25 11.66 3.38
N ARG A 123 -12.85 10.39 3.25
CA ARG A 123 -12.45 9.76 1.99
C ARG A 123 -13.24 8.48 1.78
N TYR A 124 -13.77 8.31 0.58
CA TYR A 124 -14.44 7.08 0.17
C TYR A 124 -13.47 6.26 -0.66
N VAL A 125 -13.14 5.07 -0.17
CA VAL A 125 -12.13 4.19 -0.74
C VAL A 125 -12.79 2.89 -1.14
N GLU A 126 -12.57 2.48 -2.39
CA GLU A 126 -12.93 1.16 -2.89
C GLU A 126 -11.70 0.26 -2.93
N ILE A 127 -11.81 -0.95 -2.40
CA ILE A 127 -10.73 -1.93 -2.36
C ILE A 127 -11.30 -3.35 -2.54
N ARG A 128 -10.62 -4.17 -3.33
CA ARG A 128 -11.03 -5.57 -3.53
C ARG A 128 -10.72 -6.41 -2.30
N THR A 129 -11.52 -7.44 -2.04
CA THR A 129 -11.37 -8.23 -0.82
C THR A 129 -10.09 -9.06 -0.76
N ASP A 130 -9.43 -9.33 -1.89
CA ASP A 130 -8.14 -10.02 -1.98
C ASP A 130 -6.92 -9.11 -1.76
N GLN A 131 -7.15 -7.80 -1.62
CA GLN A 131 -6.11 -6.84 -1.32
C GLN A 131 -5.87 -6.76 0.18
N THR A 132 -4.68 -6.29 0.57
CA THR A 132 -4.24 -6.38 1.96
C THR A 132 -4.54 -5.13 2.75
N LEU A 133 -4.41 -5.21 4.07
CA LEU A 133 -4.46 -4.03 4.93
C LEU A 133 -3.35 -3.00 4.58
N SER A 134 -2.21 -3.45 4.08
CA SER A 134 -1.15 -2.56 3.58
C SER A 134 -1.53 -1.86 2.27
N ASP A 135 -2.25 -2.54 1.35
CA ASP A 135 -2.86 -1.90 0.18
C ASP A 135 -3.87 -0.81 0.61
N LEU A 136 -4.68 -1.09 1.64
CA LEU A 136 -5.62 -0.12 2.22
C LEU A 136 -4.90 1.07 2.88
N HIS A 137 -3.82 0.82 3.61
CA HIS A 137 -2.99 1.88 4.18
C HIS A 137 -2.43 2.80 3.10
N SER A 138 -1.86 2.25 2.02
CA SER A 138 -1.24 3.01 0.94
C SER A 138 -2.21 4.01 0.31
N ILE A 139 -3.45 3.56 0.01
CA ILE A 139 -4.46 4.44 -0.58
C ILE A 139 -4.98 5.49 0.42
N LEU A 140 -5.06 5.17 1.72
CA LEU A 140 -5.47 6.14 2.74
C LEU A 140 -4.40 7.20 2.94
N PHE A 141 -3.14 6.80 3.04
CA PHE A 141 -1.98 7.68 3.10
C PHE A 141 -2.03 8.74 1.99
N GLU A 142 -2.20 8.30 0.73
CA GLU A 142 -2.34 9.19 -0.41
C GLU A 142 -3.63 10.02 -0.37
N ALA A 143 -4.75 9.41 0.01
CA ALA A 143 -6.07 10.06 0.03
C ALA A 143 -6.12 11.25 1.01
N PHE A 144 -5.42 11.15 2.14
CA PHE A 144 -5.33 12.20 3.15
C PHE A 144 -4.15 13.16 2.90
N GLY A 145 -3.36 12.95 1.85
CA GLY A 145 -2.27 13.86 1.46
C GLY A 145 -1.07 13.81 2.41
N MET A 146 -0.85 12.65 3.02
CA MET A 146 0.32 12.41 3.84
C MET A 146 1.58 12.43 2.97
N ARG A 147 2.70 12.89 3.55
CA ARG A 147 3.94 13.17 2.79
C ARG A 147 5.10 12.27 3.15
N VAL A 148 5.10 11.75 4.37
CA VAL A 148 6.15 10.87 4.89
C VAL A 148 5.44 9.66 5.46
N ASP A 149 5.74 8.50 4.88
CA ASP A 149 5.19 7.24 5.37
C ASP A 149 5.80 6.86 6.72
N ALA A 150 5.00 6.25 7.58
CA ALA A 150 5.29 6.05 8.99
C ALA A 150 4.61 4.79 9.52
N GLU A 151 4.70 4.55 10.82
CA GLU A 151 4.12 3.38 11.45
C GLU A 151 2.60 3.38 11.36
N TYR A 152 1.98 2.20 11.27
CA TYR A 152 0.53 2.11 11.28
C TYR A 152 0.02 0.80 11.87
N GLU A 153 -1.22 0.84 12.37
CA GLU A 153 -1.98 -0.34 12.74
C GLU A 153 -3.49 -0.16 12.48
N PHE A 154 -4.18 -1.27 12.25
CA PHE A 154 -5.63 -1.35 12.17
C PHE A 154 -6.18 -2.02 13.42
N ASN A 155 -7.26 -1.48 14.01
CA ASN A 155 -7.89 -2.00 15.22
C ASN A 155 -9.31 -2.48 14.91
N ILE A 156 -9.54 -3.79 14.91
CA ILE A 156 -10.80 -4.40 14.43
C ILE A 156 -11.51 -5.11 15.58
N GLY A 157 -12.83 -4.91 15.68
CA GLY A 157 -13.71 -5.59 16.65
C GLY A 157 -13.89 -4.86 17.99
N GLY A 158 -13.18 -3.75 18.22
CA GLY A 158 -13.34 -2.90 19.40
C GLY A 158 -14.50 -1.90 19.29
N LYS A 159 -15.04 -1.49 20.43
CA LYS A 159 -16.13 -0.48 20.50
C LYS A 159 -15.62 0.97 20.53
N SER A 160 -14.33 1.18 20.73
CA SER A 160 -13.70 2.50 20.82
C SER A 160 -12.26 2.45 20.32
N ARG A 161 -11.64 3.63 20.16
CA ARG A 161 -10.22 3.78 19.86
C ARG A 161 -9.39 2.94 20.85
N PHE A 162 -8.54 2.07 20.31
CA PHE A 162 -7.66 1.18 21.06
C PHE A 162 -8.36 0.33 22.15
N ALA A 163 -9.63 -0.04 21.95
CA ALA A 163 -10.33 -0.92 22.89
C ALA A 163 -9.56 -2.23 23.08
N LYS A 164 -9.49 -2.72 24.33
CA LYS A 164 -8.65 -3.87 24.71
C LYS A 164 -9.00 -5.16 23.96
N GLU A 165 -10.26 -5.31 23.59
CA GLU A 165 -10.77 -6.45 22.81
C GLU A 165 -10.45 -6.36 21.30
N SER A 166 -9.89 -5.25 20.83
CA SER A 166 -9.57 -5.07 19.41
C SER A 166 -8.45 -5.99 18.97
N LYS A 167 -8.68 -6.75 17.91
CA LYS A 167 -7.61 -7.41 17.17
C LYS A 167 -6.84 -6.34 16.40
N CYS A 168 -5.54 -6.28 16.65
CA CYS A 168 -4.68 -5.27 16.01
C CYS A 168 -3.85 -5.91 14.91
N PHE A 169 -3.80 -5.25 13.75
CA PHE A 169 -3.06 -5.70 12.58
C PHE A 169 -2.10 -4.59 12.18
N GLY A 170 -0.81 -4.87 12.20
CA GLY A 170 0.23 -3.89 11.89
C GLY A 170 1.46 -4.59 11.34
N LEU A 171 2.59 -3.89 11.34
CA LEU A 171 3.86 -4.43 10.86
C LEU A 171 4.74 -4.82 12.06
N PRO A 172 5.21 -6.08 12.17
CA PRO A 172 6.04 -6.52 13.29
C PRO A 172 7.29 -5.67 13.53
N GLU A 173 7.89 -5.10 12.48
CA GLU A 173 9.03 -4.20 12.59
C GLU A 173 8.74 -2.92 13.38
N PHE A 174 7.47 -2.52 13.49
CA PHE A 174 7.06 -1.34 14.25
C PHE A 174 6.68 -1.63 15.70
N GLN A 175 6.83 -2.88 16.18
CA GLN A 175 6.46 -3.27 17.55
C GLN A 175 7.19 -2.45 18.63
N ALA A 176 8.46 -2.10 18.41
CA ALA A 176 9.23 -1.31 19.37
C ALA A 176 8.63 0.11 19.52
N LYS A 177 8.39 0.80 18.40
CA LYS A 177 7.77 2.12 18.37
C LYS A 177 6.32 2.10 18.86
N ARG A 178 5.58 1.04 18.56
CA ARG A 178 4.23 0.81 19.08
C ARG A 178 4.20 0.79 20.61
N LYS A 179 5.16 0.10 21.23
CA LYS A 179 5.31 0.06 22.67
C LYS A 179 5.69 1.44 23.22
N GLU A 180 6.62 2.12 22.57
CA GLU A 180 7.13 3.42 22.98
C GLU A 180 6.06 4.52 22.95
N PHE A 181 5.40 4.72 21.80
CA PHE A 181 4.50 5.85 21.60
C PHE A 181 3.04 5.56 21.98
N LEU A 182 2.57 4.32 21.79
CA LEU A 182 1.19 3.95 22.13
C LEU A 182 1.07 3.23 23.48
N GLY A 183 2.20 2.86 24.12
CA GLY A 183 2.19 2.07 25.36
C GLY A 183 1.74 0.62 25.18
N ARG A 184 1.73 0.11 23.94
CA ARG A 184 1.14 -1.21 23.61
C ARG A 184 2.21 -2.23 23.26
N SER A 185 2.32 -3.28 24.07
CA SER A 185 3.38 -4.30 23.95
C SER A 185 2.89 -5.67 23.50
N GLU A 186 1.57 -5.89 23.43
CA GLU A 186 0.96 -7.12 22.95
C GLU A 186 1.29 -7.38 21.48
N SER A 187 1.39 -8.66 21.09
CA SER A 187 1.63 -9.02 19.70
C SER A 187 0.42 -8.70 18.82
N TYR A 188 0.69 -8.31 17.58
CA TYR A 188 -0.37 -8.18 16.58
C TYR A 188 -1.13 -9.50 16.38
N ALA A 189 -2.42 -9.39 16.11
CA ALA A 189 -3.27 -10.50 15.70
C ALA A 189 -2.96 -10.96 14.26
N GLY A 190 -2.33 -10.11 13.45
CA GLY A 190 -1.86 -10.45 12.10
C GLY A 190 -0.96 -9.37 11.49
N ASN A 191 -0.25 -9.74 10.42
CA ASN A 191 0.61 -8.81 9.68
C ASN A 191 -0.22 -8.09 8.60
N ALA A 192 -0.19 -6.75 8.60
CA ALA A 192 -0.95 -5.94 7.64
C ALA A 192 -0.51 -6.11 6.17
N GLU A 193 0.74 -6.51 5.90
CA GLU A 193 1.21 -6.79 4.53
C GLU A 193 0.60 -8.04 3.92
N THR A 194 0.18 -9.01 4.74
CA THR A 194 -0.31 -10.31 4.26
C THR A 194 -1.78 -10.57 4.57
N THR A 195 -2.36 -9.86 5.55
CA THR A 195 -3.78 -9.99 5.90
C THR A 195 -4.64 -9.36 4.82
N GLN A 196 -5.45 -10.17 4.13
CA GLN A 196 -6.39 -9.68 3.12
C GLN A 196 -7.66 -9.14 3.77
N ILE A 197 -8.38 -8.26 3.08
CA ILE A 197 -9.65 -7.71 3.56
C ILE A 197 -10.70 -8.82 3.79
N CYS A 198 -10.72 -9.88 2.98
CA CYS A 198 -11.62 -11.02 3.19
C CYS A 198 -11.34 -11.78 4.49
N ASP A 199 -10.08 -11.86 4.92
CA ASP A 199 -9.67 -12.64 6.10
C ASP A 199 -10.17 -12.01 7.41
N LEU A 200 -10.53 -10.73 7.35
CA LEU A 200 -11.01 -9.97 8.50
C LEU A 200 -12.45 -10.33 8.89
N GLY A 201 -13.21 -10.97 7.99
CA GLY A 201 -14.61 -11.33 8.24
C GLY A 201 -15.51 -10.11 8.52
N LEU A 202 -15.19 -8.97 7.92
CA LEU A 202 -15.94 -7.72 8.11
C LEU A 202 -17.38 -7.88 7.59
N LYS A 203 -18.33 -7.26 8.30
CA LYS A 203 -19.75 -7.18 7.94
C LYS A 203 -20.11 -5.74 7.60
N GLN A 204 -20.91 -5.55 6.56
CA GLN A 204 -21.40 -4.23 6.18
C GLN A 204 -22.03 -3.53 7.40
N GLY A 205 -21.72 -2.24 7.57
CA GLY A 205 -22.10 -1.42 8.72
C GLY A 205 -21.08 -1.44 9.87
N GLN A 206 -20.10 -2.35 9.88
CA GLN A 206 -19.04 -2.34 10.88
C GLN A 206 -18.09 -1.16 10.69
N VAL A 207 -17.53 -0.72 11.81
CA VAL A 207 -16.48 0.31 11.86
C VAL A 207 -15.24 -0.28 12.53
N PHE A 208 -14.07 0.14 12.07
CA PHE A 208 -12.80 -0.19 12.70
C PHE A 208 -11.83 0.99 12.63
N GLY A 209 -10.79 0.91 13.46
CA GLY A 209 -9.79 1.96 13.60
C GLY A 209 -8.61 1.78 12.64
N TYR A 210 -8.02 2.89 12.25
CA TYR A 210 -6.73 2.98 11.58
C TYR A 210 -5.91 4.06 12.28
N CYS A 211 -4.80 3.66 12.89
CA CYS A 211 -3.82 4.54 13.50
C CYS A 211 -2.62 4.65 12.56
N PHE A 212 -2.17 5.88 12.31
CA PHE A 212 -1.02 6.19 11.47
C PHE A 212 -0.09 7.14 12.22
N ASP A 213 1.21 6.96 12.02
CA ASP A 213 2.28 7.72 12.66
C ASP A 213 2.12 7.68 14.19
N PHE A 214 2.69 6.65 14.82
CA PHE A 214 2.49 6.41 16.25
C PHE A 214 2.98 7.56 17.13
N GLU A 215 3.97 8.32 16.67
CA GLU A 215 4.49 9.49 17.39
C GLU A 215 3.48 10.64 17.40
N HIS A 216 2.78 10.86 16.28
CA HIS A 216 1.82 11.96 16.15
C HIS A 216 0.35 11.55 16.34
N ASP A 217 0.10 10.24 16.47
CA ASP A 217 -1.17 9.63 16.85
C ASP A 217 -2.35 10.04 15.95
N TRP A 218 -2.15 10.01 14.63
CA TRP A 218 -3.24 10.22 13.68
C TRP A 218 -4.21 9.04 13.74
N TYR A 219 -5.50 9.36 13.89
CA TYR A 219 -6.52 8.34 14.03
C TYR A 219 -7.70 8.55 13.10
N TYR A 220 -8.11 7.45 12.48
CA TYR A 220 -9.21 7.39 11.52
C TYR A 220 -10.17 6.29 11.91
N PHE A 221 -11.45 6.53 11.65
CA PHE A 221 -12.46 5.49 11.67
C PHE A 221 -12.86 5.13 10.24
N LEU A 222 -12.94 3.83 9.96
CA LEU A 222 -13.29 3.29 8.66
C LEU A 222 -14.62 2.56 8.78
N TRP A 223 -15.68 3.13 8.20
CA TRP A 223 -16.97 2.47 8.10
C TRP A 223 -17.04 1.61 6.85
N PHE A 224 -17.33 0.33 7.00
CA PHE A 224 -17.64 -0.56 5.90
C PHE A 224 -19.06 -0.26 5.39
N THR A 225 -19.17 0.48 4.30
CA THR A 225 -20.46 1.02 3.84
C THR A 225 -21.16 0.15 2.82
N LYS A 226 -20.42 -0.53 1.95
CA LYS A 226 -20.98 -1.20 0.76
C LYS A 226 -20.10 -2.35 0.29
N ILE A 227 -20.70 -3.44 -0.16
CA ILE A 227 -20.03 -4.54 -0.85
C ILE A 227 -20.68 -4.77 -2.22
N GLU A 228 -19.86 -4.87 -3.27
CA GLU A 228 -20.27 -5.08 -4.66
C GLU A 228 -19.28 -6.00 -5.38
N ASN A 229 -19.40 -6.12 -6.71
CA ASN A 229 -18.41 -6.80 -7.54
C ASN A 229 -17.44 -5.78 -8.16
N ALA A 230 -16.15 -6.09 -8.14
CA ALA A 230 -15.13 -5.29 -8.79
C ALA A 230 -15.33 -5.29 -10.31
N THR A 231 -15.08 -4.14 -10.94
CA THR A 231 -15.08 -4.02 -12.40
C THR A 231 -13.69 -4.36 -12.95
N GLU A 232 -13.59 -5.29 -13.89
CA GLU A 232 -12.30 -5.81 -14.39
C GLU A 232 -11.38 -4.74 -15.01
N THR A 233 -11.96 -3.68 -15.58
CA THR A 233 -11.22 -2.60 -16.24
C THR A 233 -10.74 -1.50 -15.30
N VAL A 234 -11.13 -1.57 -14.02
CA VAL A 234 -10.82 -0.56 -13.02
C VAL A 234 -9.66 -1.02 -12.14
N GLU A 235 -8.71 -0.13 -11.88
CA GLU A 235 -7.63 -0.35 -10.93
C GLU A 235 -8.09 -0.06 -9.49
N TYR A 236 -7.68 -0.93 -8.56
CA TYR A 236 -8.01 -0.86 -7.14
C TYR A 236 -6.72 -1.05 -6.29
N PRO A 237 -6.64 -0.44 -5.09
CA PRO A 237 -7.66 0.39 -4.48
C PRO A 237 -7.77 1.78 -5.14
N ARG A 238 -8.89 2.47 -4.96
CA ARG A 238 -9.07 3.83 -5.48
C ARG A 238 -9.90 4.70 -4.54
N VAL A 239 -9.68 6.00 -4.63
CA VAL A 239 -10.54 6.99 -3.97
C VAL A 239 -11.64 7.41 -4.93
N THR A 240 -12.90 7.21 -4.56
CA THR A 240 -14.05 7.60 -5.40
C THR A 240 -14.61 8.96 -5.06
N ARG A 241 -14.45 9.41 -3.81
CA ARG A 241 -14.94 10.72 -3.36
C ARG A 241 -14.11 11.26 -2.20
N ARG A 242 -13.95 12.58 -2.18
CA ARG A 242 -13.34 13.34 -1.07
C ARG A 242 -14.32 14.38 -0.55
N GLN A 243 -14.43 14.50 0.76
CA GLN A 243 -15.20 15.55 1.42
C GLN A 243 -14.33 16.23 2.48
N GLY A 244 -14.31 17.56 2.44
CA GLY A 244 -13.50 18.38 3.32
C GLY A 244 -12.00 18.34 3.05
N LYS A 245 -11.32 19.42 3.45
CA LYS A 245 -9.87 19.58 3.32
C LYS A 245 -9.17 18.78 4.43
N ALA A 246 -8.13 18.04 4.05
CA ALA A 246 -7.24 17.45 5.05
C ALA A 246 -6.51 18.57 5.81
N PRO A 247 -6.25 18.39 7.12
CA PRO A 247 -5.46 19.34 7.88
C PRO A 247 -4.01 19.40 7.35
N PRO A 248 -3.32 20.54 7.53
CA PRO A 248 -1.93 20.68 7.13
C PRO A 248 -1.05 19.72 7.95
N GLN A 249 -0.15 19.03 7.25
CA GLN A 249 0.91 18.24 7.88
C GLN A 249 1.99 19.21 8.34
N LYS A 250 2.20 19.35 9.66
CA LYS A 250 3.34 20.14 10.16
C LYS A 250 4.61 19.41 9.76
N SER A 251 5.49 20.07 9.01
CA SER A 251 6.85 19.58 8.80
C SER A 251 7.57 19.63 10.14
N SER A 252 8.06 18.49 10.63
CA SER A 252 9.07 18.47 11.69
C SER A 252 10.32 19.20 11.17
N GLY A 253 10.42 20.49 11.47
CA GLY A 253 11.44 21.37 10.91
C GLY A 253 11.41 22.76 11.56
N GLY A 254 11.92 22.81 12.80
CA GLY A 254 12.60 23.96 13.41
C GLY A 254 11.78 25.24 13.70
N ASP A 255 11.46 25.45 14.98
CA ASP A 255 11.85 26.72 15.61
C ASP A 255 12.12 26.49 17.10
N SER A 256 13.34 26.03 17.39
CA SER A 256 13.98 26.29 18.68
C SER A 256 14.60 27.68 18.61
N SER A 257 13.78 28.73 18.56
CA SER A 257 14.24 30.08 18.88
C SER A 257 13.09 30.98 19.31
N ARG A 258 13.36 31.73 20.39
CA ARG A 258 12.59 32.83 21.02
C ARG A 258 11.53 32.34 22.04
N ASN A 259 11.58 32.73 23.31
CA ASN A 259 12.45 33.64 24.06
C ASN A 259 12.29 33.29 25.55
#